data_AF-Q1Q428-F1
#
_entry.id   AF-Q1Q428-F1
#
_cell.length_a   1.000
_cell.length_b   1.000
_cell.length_c   1.000
_cell.angle_alpha   90.00
_cell.angle_beta   90.00
_cell.angle_gamma   90.00
#
_symmetry.space_group_name_H-M   'P 1'
#
loop_
_entity.id
_entity.type
_entity.pdbx_description
1 polymer ?
#
loop_
_entity_poly.entity_id
_entity_poly.type
_entity_poly.pdbx_seq_one_letter_code
_entity_poly.pdbx_strand_id
1 'polypeptide(L)'
;MNMFVFYEFKQEEIDLGALKQRRKEEISKQRGWYIFEGIVFLLSGLLAAFLPFATALGINILVGILLVLSGGFQVFAFFKRRERWLLLLSGILSVIAGGIMLLFPAAGLMGLSILIGVFLLLEGSLEIVMAFAFRPSPRWGWMLIAGIVTLIMGVLVFVFFPLAGMLYMALVLAINLCAYGMSILILVSKTKINF
;
A
#
# COMPACT_ATOMS: atom_id res chain seq x y z
N MET A 1 7.65 -28.90 -49.92
CA MET A 1 7.45 -28.21 -48.63
C MET A 1 7.91 -29.17 -47.55
N ASN A 2 9.08 -28.90 -46.96
CA ASN A 2 9.91 -29.90 -46.30
C ASN A 2 9.34 -30.41 -44.97
N MET A 3 9.32 -31.74 -44.80
CA MET A 3 8.99 -32.44 -43.56
C MET A 3 9.87 -32.01 -42.38
N PHE A 4 11.08 -31.49 -42.65
CA PHE A 4 12.00 -30.91 -41.67
C PHE A 4 11.47 -29.62 -40.99
N VAL A 5 10.75 -28.76 -41.72
CA VAL A 5 10.21 -27.50 -41.16
C VAL A 5 9.05 -27.75 -40.19
N PHE A 6 8.33 -28.86 -40.37
CA PHE A 6 7.26 -29.29 -39.46
C PHE A 6 7.79 -29.81 -38.12
N TYR A 7 9.04 -30.28 -38.06
CA TYR A 7 9.66 -30.76 -36.82
C TYR A 7 10.15 -29.59 -35.95
N GLU A 8 10.74 -28.55 -36.54
CA GLU A 8 11.15 -27.33 -35.81
C GLU A 8 9.95 -26.55 -35.25
N PHE A 9 8.85 -26.44 -36.01
CA PHE A 9 7.61 -25.81 -35.52
C PHE A 9 6.94 -26.56 -34.36
N LYS A 10 7.18 -27.88 -34.22
CA LYS A 10 6.69 -28.70 -33.10
C LYS A 10 7.57 -28.58 -31.85
N GLN A 11 8.83 -28.17 -32.00
CA GLN A 11 9.72 -27.81 -30.89
C GLN A 11 9.46 -26.39 -30.37
N GLU A 12 8.91 -25.51 -31.21
CA GLU A 12 8.54 -24.13 -30.88
C GLU A 12 7.11 -23.99 -30.30
N GLU A 13 6.27 -25.02 -30.42
CA GLU A 13 5.26 -25.37 -29.41
C GLU A 13 6.02 -25.84 -28.15
N ILE A 14 6.71 -24.88 -27.53
CA ILE A 14 7.30 -24.92 -26.21
C ILE A 14 6.42 -25.80 -25.35
N ASP A 15 7.03 -26.79 -24.69
CA ASP A 15 6.42 -27.77 -23.80
C ASP A 15 5.60 -27.10 -22.68
N LEU A 16 4.46 -26.53 -23.07
CA LEU A 16 3.56 -25.74 -22.25
C LEU A 16 2.93 -26.66 -21.20
N GLY A 17 2.83 -27.95 -21.52
CA GLY A 17 2.52 -29.04 -20.60
C GLY A 17 3.54 -29.11 -19.47
N ALA A 18 4.81 -29.35 -19.77
CA ALA A 18 5.86 -29.43 -18.76
C ALA A 18 6.09 -28.10 -18.01
N LEU A 19 5.94 -26.94 -18.67
CA LEU A 19 6.01 -25.65 -17.98
C LEU A 19 4.82 -25.42 -17.03
N LYS A 20 3.61 -25.82 -17.43
CA LYS A 20 2.44 -25.80 -16.53
C LYS A 20 2.62 -26.79 -15.38
N GLN A 21 3.23 -27.96 -15.62
CA GLN A 21 3.51 -28.97 -14.62
C GLN A 21 4.57 -28.50 -13.61
N ARG A 22 5.71 -27.97 -14.08
CA ARG A 22 6.76 -27.39 -13.22
C ARG A 22 6.23 -26.23 -12.37
N ARG A 23 5.44 -25.33 -12.97
CA ARG A 23 4.80 -24.23 -12.23
C ARG A 23 3.82 -24.76 -11.18
N LYS A 24 3.05 -25.80 -11.48
CA LYS A 24 2.16 -26.46 -10.50
C LYS A 24 2.94 -27.12 -9.37
N GLU A 25 4.08 -27.74 -9.65
CA GLU A 25 4.96 -28.34 -8.65
C GLU A 25 5.67 -27.28 -7.78
N GLU A 26 6.11 -26.16 -8.35
CA GLU A 26 6.64 -25.03 -7.59
C GLU A 26 5.58 -24.41 -6.67
N ILE A 27 4.37 -24.19 -7.18
CA ILE A 27 3.25 -23.66 -6.39
C ILE A 27 2.83 -24.64 -5.30
N SER A 28 2.81 -25.96 -5.57
CA SER A 28 2.44 -26.96 -4.56
C SER A 28 3.49 -27.09 -3.45
N LYS A 29 4.77 -26.94 -3.79
CA LYS A 29 5.88 -26.97 -2.83
C LYS A 29 5.95 -25.71 -1.96
N GLN A 30 5.57 -24.55 -2.49
CA GLN A 30 5.53 -23.28 -1.73
C GLN A 30 4.17 -22.99 -1.09
N ARG A 31 3.16 -23.83 -1.33
CA ARG A 31 1.78 -23.64 -0.85
C ARG A 31 1.68 -23.41 0.66
N GLY A 32 2.45 -24.16 1.45
CA GLY A 32 2.46 -24.02 2.90
C GLY A 32 2.92 -22.64 3.35
N TRP A 33 3.89 -22.06 2.64
CA TRP A 33 4.42 -20.73 2.92
C TRP A 33 3.37 -19.63 2.66
N TYR A 34 2.64 -19.71 1.55
CA TYR A 34 1.58 -18.75 1.22
C TYR A 34 0.38 -18.83 2.19
N ILE A 35 0.02 -20.02 2.69
CA ILE A 35 -1.04 -20.15 3.70
C ILE A 35 -0.59 -19.50 5.01
N PHE A 36 0.65 -19.76 5.43
CA PHE A 36 1.22 -19.14 6.63
C PHE A 36 1.22 -17.62 6.50
N GLU A 37 1.71 -17.09 5.38
CA GLU A 37 1.72 -15.66 5.09
C GLU A 37 0.31 -15.04 5.15
N GLY A 38 -0.68 -15.66 4.50
CA GLY A 38 -2.06 -15.19 4.54
C GLY A 38 -2.68 -15.15 5.94
N ILE A 39 -2.40 -16.17 6.77
CA ILE A 39 -2.86 -16.21 8.18
C ILE A 39 -2.17 -15.13 9.00
N VAL A 40 -0.86 -14.93 8.83
CA VAL A 40 -0.11 -13.88 9.53
C VAL A 40 -0.70 -12.51 9.21
N PHE A 41 -0.96 -12.20 7.93
CA PHE A 41 -1.57 -10.94 7.53
C PHE A 41 -2.97 -10.72 8.13
N LEU A 42 -3.81 -11.75 8.17
CA LEU A 42 -5.13 -11.66 8.81
C LEU A 42 -5.04 -11.37 10.30
N LEU A 43 -4.18 -12.09 11.02
CA LEU A 43 -3.99 -11.89 12.46
C LEU A 43 -3.39 -10.51 12.75
N SER A 44 -2.42 -10.07 11.95
CA SER A 44 -1.86 -8.72 12.06
C SER A 44 -2.89 -7.63 11.78
N GLY A 45 -3.76 -7.82 10.77
CA GLY A 45 -4.85 -6.89 10.48
C GLY A 45 -5.86 -6.81 11.63
N LEU A 46 -6.22 -7.96 12.20
CA LEU A 46 -7.11 -8.01 13.35
C LEU A 46 -6.50 -7.35 14.60
N LEU A 47 -5.24 -7.63 14.89
CA LEU A 47 -4.49 -6.99 15.98
C LEU A 47 -4.41 -5.47 15.78
N ALA A 48 -4.19 -5.02 14.54
CA ALA A 48 -4.14 -3.60 14.21
C ALA A 48 -5.48 -2.88 14.46
N ALA A 49 -6.61 -3.57 14.24
CA ALA A 49 -7.93 -3.03 14.57
C ALA A 49 -8.17 -2.91 16.07
N PHE A 50 -7.69 -3.88 16.88
CA PHE A 50 -7.88 -3.88 18.33
C PHE A 50 -6.94 -2.94 19.08
N LEU A 51 -5.75 -2.67 18.53
CA LEU A 51 -4.72 -1.84 19.17
C LEU A 51 -4.37 -0.62 18.32
N PRO A 52 -5.33 0.28 18.04
CA PRO A 52 -5.14 1.35 17.07
C PRO A 52 -4.00 2.31 17.44
N PHE A 53 -3.79 2.54 18.74
CA PHE A 53 -2.69 3.37 19.22
C PHE A 53 -1.31 2.75 18.91
N ALA A 54 -1.15 1.45 19.13
CA ALA A 54 0.10 0.74 18.84
C ALA A 54 0.37 0.73 17.33
N THR A 55 -0.68 0.55 16.52
CA THR A 55 -0.59 0.59 15.06
C THR A 55 -0.19 1.97 14.56
N ALA A 56 -0.84 3.03 15.03
CA ALA A 56 -0.49 4.40 14.66
C ALA A 56 0.95 4.74 15.05
N LEU A 57 1.40 4.32 16.24
CA LEU A 57 2.80 4.46 16.65
C LEU A 57 3.77 3.69 15.74
N GLY A 58 3.43 2.45 15.37
CA GLY A 58 4.22 1.65 14.45
C GLY A 58 4.37 2.32 13.08
N ILE A 59 3.27 2.87 12.54
CA ILE A 59 3.27 3.65 11.30
C ILE A 59 4.14 4.89 11.46
N ASN A 60 4.01 5.63 12.57
CA ASN A 60 4.84 6.81 12.84
C ASN A 60 6.33 6.48 12.86
N ILE A 61 6.73 5.42 13.56
CA ILE A 61 8.13 5.00 13.65
C ILE A 61 8.64 4.58 12.27
N LEU A 62 7.85 3.78 11.53
CA LEU A 62 8.22 3.35 10.19
C LEU A 62 8.44 4.55 9.25
N VAL A 63 7.49 5.50 9.22
CA VAL A 63 7.62 6.73 8.42
C VAL A 63 8.82 7.55 8.87
N GLY A 64 9.05 7.70 10.18
CA GLY A 64 10.22 8.39 10.71
C GLY A 64 11.54 7.80 10.22
N ILE A 65 11.68 6.47 10.27
CA ILE A 65 12.85 5.75 9.73
C ILE A 65 13.00 6.00 8.23
N LEU A 66 11.92 5.87 7.46
CA LEU A 66 11.94 6.09 6.00
C LEU A 66 12.34 7.53 5.65
N LEU A 67 11.89 8.52 6.41
CA LEU A 67 12.26 9.93 6.23
C LEU A 67 13.75 10.18 6.52
N VAL A 68 14.28 9.58 7.59
CA VAL A 68 15.72 9.67 7.90
C VAL A 68 16.56 9.00 6.81
N LEU A 69 16.19 7.79 6.38
CA LEU A 69 16.91 7.08 5.33
C LEU A 69 16.87 7.84 4.00
N SER A 70 15.68 8.26 3.56
CA SER A 70 15.51 9.01 2.31
C SER A 70 16.22 10.36 2.35
N GLY A 71 16.20 11.07 3.48
CA GLY A 71 16.92 12.32 3.68
C GLY A 71 18.43 12.12 3.63
N GLY A 72 18.94 11.06 4.28
CA GLY A 72 20.35 10.66 4.21
C GLY A 72 20.80 10.35 2.77
N PHE A 73 20.00 9.62 2.00
CA PHE A 73 20.28 9.36 0.58
C PHE A 73 20.30 10.64 -0.25
N GLN A 74 19.39 11.59 -0.02
CA GLN A 74 19.34 12.87 -0.75
C GLN A 74 20.57 13.73 -0.45
N VAL A 75 20.98 13.81 0.83
CA VAL A 75 22.21 14.51 1.23
C VAL A 75 23.43 13.87 0.60
N PHE A 76 23.53 12.53 0.62
CA PHE A 76 24.63 11.82 -0.04
C PHE A 76 24.66 12.04 -1.56
N ALA A 77 23.50 12.04 -2.21
CA ALA A 77 23.36 12.28 -3.64
C ALA A 77 23.79 13.70 -4.06
N PHE A 78 23.57 14.70 -3.20
CA PHE A 78 24.01 16.08 -3.43
C PHE A 78 25.54 16.18 -3.62
N PHE A 79 26.33 15.44 -2.83
CA PHE A 79 27.79 15.42 -2.98
C PHE A 79 28.24 14.90 -4.36
N LYS A 80 27.42 14.06 -5.02
CA LYS A 80 27.72 13.50 -6.35
C LYS A 80 27.24 14.38 -7.51
N ARG A 81 26.22 15.23 -7.29
CA ARG A 81 25.64 16.12 -8.31
C ARG A 81 25.31 17.48 -7.69
N ARG A 82 26.31 18.35 -7.63
CA ARG A 82 26.33 19.66 -6.94
C ARG A 82 25.34 20.71 -7.48
N GLU A 83 24.65 20.41 -8.57
CA GLU A 83 23.74 21.31 -9.30
C GLU A 83 22.33 21.42 -8.68
N ARG A 84 22.02 20.65 -7.63
CA ARG A 84 20.65 20.55 -7.08
C ARG A 84 20.59 20.91 -5.60
N TRP A 85 20.73 22.19 -5.29
CA TRP A 85 20.59 22.73 -3.93
C TRP A 85 19.24 22.34 -3.27
N LEU A 86 18.19 22.17 -4.08
CA LEU A 86 16.88 21.68 -3.64
C LEU A 86 16.96 20.28 -3.00
N LEU A 87 17.84 19.39 -3.47
CA LEU A 87 18.02 18.05 -2.88
C LEU A 87 18.65 18.11 -1.50
N LEU A 88 19.55 19.07 -1.28
CA LEU A 88 20.17 19.26 0.02
C LEU A 88 19.14 19.78 1.02
N LEU A 89 18.36 20.79 0.63
CA LEU A 89 17.31 21.35 1.48
C LEU A 89 16.24 20.30 1.81
N SER A 90 15.72 19.58 0.82
CA SER A 90 14.73 18.53 1.05
C SER A 90 15.30 17.39 1.89
N GLY A 91 16.55 16.98 1.64
CA GLY A 91 17.22 15.93 2.40
C GLY A 91 17.38 16.29 3.88
N ILE A 92 17.86 17.51 4.18
CA ILE A 92 17.98 18.00 5.56
C ILE A 92 16.60 18.05 6.22
N LEU A 93 15.59 18.58 5.53
CA LEU A 93 14.25 18.70 6.07
C LEU A 93 13.63 17.32 6.36
N SER A 94 13.85 16.33 5.49
CA SER A 94 13.42 14.94 5.71
C SER A 94 14.12 14.31 6.91
N VAL A 95 15.43 14.51 7.08
CA VAL A 95 16.16 13.98 8.25
C VAL A 95 15.64 14.62 9.55
N ILE A 96 15.42 15.93 9.56
CA ILE A 96 14.89 16.64 10.73
C ILE A 96 13.47 16.15 11.05
N ALA A 97 12.59 16.10 10.06
CA ALA A 97 11.22 15.63 10.24
C ALA A 97 11.19 14.19 10.76
N GLY A 98 11.95 13.28 10.14
CA GLY A 98 12.08 11.90 10.59
C GLY A 98 12.66 11.79 12.01
N GLY A 99 13.68 12.58 12.32
CA GLY A 99 14.26 12.67 13.67
C GLY A 99 13.24 13.11 14.71
N ILE A 100 12.42 14.13 14.41
CA ILE A 100 11.33 14.58 15.29
C ILE A 100 10.31 13.46 15.50
N MET A 101 9.91 12.76 14.44
CA MET A 101 8.95 11.65 14.55
C MET A 101 9.45 10.49 15.43
N LEU A 102 10.77 10.24 15.43
CA LEU A 102 11.38 9.17 16.22
C LEU A 102 11.65 9.56 17.66
N LEU A 103 12.13 10.78 17.90
CA LEU A 103 12.45 11.28 19.25
C LEU A 103 11.20 11.76 20.00
N PHE A 104 10.23 12.31 19.27
CA PHE A 104 8.99 12.86 19.80
C PHE A 104 7.78 12.24 19.07
N PRO A 105 7.42 10.98 19.37
CA PRO A 105 6.39 10.24 18.64
C PRO A 105 5.01 10.92 18.72
N ALA A 106 4.70 11.62 19.81
CA ALA A 106 3.45 12.39 19.91
C ALA A 106 3.35 13.50 18.85
N ALA A 107 4.45 14.23 18.60
CA ALA A 107 4.49 15.26 17.57
C ALA A 107 4.42 14.64 16.16
N GLY A 108 5.06 13.49 15.96
CA GLY A 108 4.99 12.76 14.70
C GLY A 108 3.58 12.26 14.38
N LEU A 109 2.86 11.71 15.36
CA LEU A 109 1.45 11.30 15.21
C LEU A 109 0.53 12.48 14.88
N MET A 110 0.75 13.65 15.49
CA MET A 110 0.03 14.87 15.16
C MET A 110 0.31 15.29 13.71
N GLY A 111 1.59 15.30 13.30
CA GLY A 111 1.99 15.64 11.94
C GLY A 111 1.36 14.71 10.89
N LEU A 112 1.41 13.39 11.13
CA LEU A 112 0.76 12.40 10.27
C LEU A 112 -0.76 12.59 10.21
N SER A 113 -1.40 12.91 11.33
CA SER A 113 -2.83 13.15 11.38
C SER A 113 -3.24 14.39 10.56
N ILE A 114 -2.45 15.47 10.62
CA ILE A 114 -2.66 16.66 9.78
C ILE A 114 -2.50 16.27 8.30
N LEU A 115 -1.41 15.59 7.96
CA LEU A 115 -1.15 15.17 6.58
C LEU A 115 -2.32 14.36 6.04
N ILE A 116 -2.78 13.34 6.78
CA ILE A 116 -3.90 12.49 6.39
C ILE A 116 -5.19 13.29 6.24
N GLY A 117 -5.49 14.20 7.17
CA GLY A 117 -6.65 15.07 7.07
C GLY A 117 -6.63 15.90 5.78
N VAL A 118 -5.48 16.52 5.46
CA VAL A 118 -5.32 17.27 4.20
C VAL A 118 -5.48 16.36 2.98
N PHE A 119 -4.85 15.19 2.98
CA PHE A 119 -4.97 14.22 1.89
C PHE A 119 -6.42 13.80 1.66
N LEU A 120 -7.17 13.48 2.72
CA LEU A 120 -8.58 13.11 2.64
C LEU A 120 -9.47 14.23 2.09
N LEU A 121 -9.23 15.48 2.50
CA LEU A 121 -9.96 16.63 1.98
C LEU A 121 -9.68 16.84 0.48
N LEU A 122 -8.42 16.71 0.06
CA LEU A 122 -8.04 16.81 -1.35
C LEU A 122 -8.62 15.67 -2.17
N GLU A 123 -8.48 14.43 -1.71
CA GLU A 123 -8.98 13.22 -2.37
C GLU A 123 -10.51 13.27 -2.51
N GLY A 124 -11.24 13.53 -1.43
CA GLY A 124 -12.70 13.66 -1.47
C GLY A 124 -13.16 14.79 -2.41
N SER A 125 -12.46 15.93 -2.42
CA SER A 125 -12.76 17.03 -3.34
C SER A 125 -12.55 16.63 -4.80
N LEU A 126 -11.44 15.94 -5.09
CA LEU A 126 -11.13 15.46 -6.44
C LEU A 126 -12.14 14.38 -6.90
N GLU A 127 -12.51 13.45 -6.03
CA GLU A 127 -13.51 12.41 -6.33
C GLU A 127 -14.88 13.03 -6.68
N ILE A 128 -15.30 14.06 -5.94
CA ILE A 128 -16.54 14.78 -6.23
C ILE A 128 -16.47 15.46 -7.61
N VAL A 129 -15.36 16.15 -7.91
CA VAL A 129 -15.16 16.79 -9.23
C VAL A 129 -15.17 15.75 -10.35
N MET A 130 -14.47 14.63 -10.17
CA MET A 130 -14.46 13.53 -11.13
C MET A 130 -15.85 12.91 -11.29
N ALA A 131 -16.62 12.78 -10.21
CA ALA A 131 -17.98 12.27 -10.28
C ALA A 131 -18.80 13.12 -11.24
N PHE A 132 -18.70 14.46 -11.15
CA PHE A 132 -19.37 15.36 -12.09
C PHE A 132 -18.81 15.30 -13.52
N ALA A 133 -17.50 15.11 -13.68
CA ALA A 133 -16.88 15.03 -15.01
C ALA A 133 -17.25 13.74 -15.78
N PHE A 134 -17.44 12.61 -15.10
CA PHE A 134 -17.73 11.30 -15.73
C PHE A 134 -19.23 10.98 -15.85
N ARG A 135 -20.11 11.97 -15.72
CA ARG A 135 -21.54 11.85 -15.98
C ARG A 135 -21.76 11.64 -17.50
N PRO A 136 -22.54 10.64 -17.98
CA PRO A 136 -23.42 9.70 -17.29
C PRO A 136 -22.89 8.24 -17.26
N SER A 137 -21.72 7.99 -16.68
CA SER A 137 -21.26 6.62 -16.44
C SER A 137 -22.21 5.85 -15.50
N PRO A 138 -22.46 4.54 -15.69
CA PRO A 138 -23.33 3.74 -14.81
C PRO A 138 -22.94 3.76 -13.33
N ARG A 139 -21.69 4.12 -13.00
CA ARG A 139 -21.14 4.12 -11.62
C ARG A 139 -20.97 5.52 -11.04
N TRP A 140 -21.41 6.57 -11.73
CA TRP A 140 -21.13 7.96 -11.33
C TRP A 140 -21.65 8.29 -9.92
N GLY A 141 -22.80 7.71 -9.52
CA GLY A 141 -23.46 8.01 -8.25
C GLY A 141 -22.72 7.40 -7.07
N TRP A 142 -22.16 6.20 -7.25
CA TRP A 142 -21.30 5.55 -6.27
C TRP A 142 -20.01 6.35 -6.04
N MET A 143 -19.46 6.93 -7.11
CA MET A 143 -18.26 7.77 -7.01
C MET A 143 -18.54 9.09 -6.28
N LEU A 144 -19.71 9.70 -6.50
CA LEU A 144 -20.12 10.90 -5.75
C LEU A 144 -20.28 10.61 -4.26
N ILE A 145 -20.94 9.49 -3.91
CA ILE A 145 -21.11 9.08 -2.51
C ILE A 145 -19.74 8.81 -1.87
N ALA A 146 -18.84 8.12 -2.57
CA ALA A 146 -17.47 7.89 -2.10
C ALA A 146 -16.76 9.21 -1.79
N GLY A 147 -16.75 10.15 -2.74
CA GLY A 147 -16.11 11.46 -2.54
C GLY A 147 -16.68 12.26 -1.37
N ILE A 148 -18.00 12.25 -1.19
CA ILE A 148 -18.65 12.89 -0.03
C ILE A 148 -18.22 12.22 1.27
N VAL A 149 -18.22 10.89 1.34
CA VAL A 149 -17.79 10.15 2.54
C VAL A 149 -16.32 10.43 2.86
N THR A 150 -15.44 10.40 1.87
CA THR A 150 -14.01 10.70 2.00
C THR A 150 -13.79 12.12 2.53
N LEU A 151 -14.53 13.09 1.99
CA LEU A 151 -14.46 14.48 2.42
C LEU A 151 -14.95 14.66 3.87
N ILE A 152 -16.06 14.02 4.24
CA ILE A 152 -16.55 14.01 5.63
C ILE A 152 -15.51 13.41 6.56
N MET A 153 -14.89 12.28 6.19
CA MET A 153 -13.81 11.68 6.98
C MET A 153 -12.64 12.65 7.16
N GLY A 154 -12.23 13.36 6.11
CA GLY A 154 -11.21 14.40 6.20
C GLY A 154 -11.56 15.51 7.18
N VAL A 155 -12.80 16.00 7.15
CA VAL A 155 -13.29 17.01 8.12
C VAL A 155 -13.29 16.44 9.55
N LEU A 156 -13.75 15.20 9.74
CA LEU A 156 -13.76 14.54 11.05
C LEU A 156 -12.36 14.39 11.64
N VAL A 157 -11.33 14.16 10.83
CA VAL A 157 -9.94 14.10 11.29
C VAL A 157 -9.52 15.41 11.96
N PHE A 158 -9.94 16.56 11.42
CA PHE A 158 -9.64 17.87 12.02
C PHE A 158 -10.52 18.18 13.24
N VAL A 159 -11.78 17.76 13.24
CA VAL A 159 -12.70 17.98 14.38
C VAL A 159 -12.25 17.19 15.61
N PHE A 160 -11.84 15.93 15.42
CA PHE A 160 -11.40 15.03 16.50
C PHE A 160 -9.87 14.90 16.55
N PHE A 161 -9.16 15.97 16.21
CA PHE A 161 -7.71 15.98 16.14
C PHE A 161 -7.06 15.78 17.52
N PRO A 162 -6.00 14.95 17.65
CA PRO A 162 -5.37 14.08 16.65
C PRO A 162 -5.93 12.64 16.64
N LEU A 163 -6.89 12.31 17.51
CA LEU A 163 -7.37 10.95 17.74
C LEU A 163 -7.97 10.32 16.47
N ALA A 164 -8.75 11.07 15.69
CA ALA A 164 -9.34 10.55 14.46
C ALA A 164 -8.30 10.19 13.38
N GLY A 165 -7.20 10.94 13.28
CA GLY A 165 -6.11 10.60 12.37
C GLY A 165 -5.43 9.28 12.75
N MET A 166 -5.20 9.06 14.04
CA MET A 166 -4.66 7.79 14.57
C MET A 166 -5.58 6.61 14.26
N LEU A 167 -6.88 6.76 14.49
CA LEU A 167 -7.87 5.73 14.20
C LEU A 167 -7.96 5.44 12.70
N TYR A 168 -7.96 6.47 11.86
CA TYR A 168 -7.97 6.31 10.41
C TYR A 168 -6.78 5.48 9.92
N MET A 169 -5.55 5.84 10.36
CA MET A 169 -4.34 5.09 10.04
C MET A 169 -4.44 3.61 10.43
N ALA A 170 -4.89 3.34 11.65
CA ALA A 170 -5.00 1.98 12.16
C ALA A 170 -6.04 1.15 11.40
N LEU A 171 -7.22 1.73 11.17
CA LEU A 171 -8.32 1.05 10.49
C LEU A 171 -8.00 0.79 9.02
N VAL A 172 -7.44 1.75 8.31
CA VAL A 172 -7.02 1.57 6.91
C VAL A 172 -5.97 0.47 6.81
N LEU A 173 -4.96 0.49 7.69
CA LEU A 173 -3.95 -0.58 7.70
C LEU A 173 -4.58 -1.94 8.03
N ALA A 174 -5.45 -2.02 9.04
CA ALA A 174 -6.13 -3.24 9.42
C ALA A 174 -6.95 -3.83 8.26
N ILE A 175 -7.76 -2.99 7.60
CA ILE A 175 -8.57 -3.38 6.44
C ILE A 175 -7.66 -3.87 5.31
N ASN A 176 -6.57 -3.16 5.01
CA ASN A 176 -5.64 -3.55 3.96
C ASN A 176 -4.96 -4.90 4.27
N LEU A 177 -4.45 -5.10 5.50
CA LEU A 177 -3.82 -6.36 5.88
C LEU A 177 -4.81 -7.54 5.83
N CYS A 178 -6.05 -7.32 6.28
CA CYS A 178 -7.10 -8.32 6.17
C CYS A 178 -7.43 -8.64 4.70
N ALA A 179 -7.53 -7.63 3.84
CA ALA A 179 -7.79 -7.80 2.41
C ALA A 179 -6.65 -8.55 1.71
N TYR A 180 -5.40 -8.24 2.03
CA TYR A 180 -4.23 -8.97 1.52
C TYR A 180 -4.24 -10.44 1.98
N GLY A 181 -4.48 -10.68 3.27
CA GLY A 181 -4.57 -12.03 3.82
C GLY A 181 -5.68 -12.87 3.17
N MET A 182 -6.87 -12.30 2.99
CA MET A 182 -7.98 -12.96 2.27
C MET A 182 -7.61 -13.25 0.81
N SER A 183 -6.98 -12.29 0.12
CA SER A 183 -6.60 -12.44 -1.28
C SER A 183 -5.66 -13.63 -1.51
N ILE A 184 -4.64 -13.77 -0.66
CA ILE A 184 -3.68 -14.89 -0.72
C ILE A 184 -4.38 -16.23 -0.46
N LEU A 185 -5.25 -16.30 0.56
CA LEU A 185 -5.97 -17.53 0.89
C LEU A 185 -6.93 -17.95 -0.22
N ILE A 186 -7.61 -17.00 -0.87
CA ILE A 186 -8.48 -17.29 -2.02
C ILE A 186 -7.68 -17.85 -3.19
N LEU A 187 -6.51 -17.29 -3.51
CA LEU A 187 -5.63 -17.79 -4.57
C LEU A 187 -5.15 -19.23 -4.29
N VAL A 188 -4.77 -19.52 -3.05
CA VAL A 188 -4.35 -20.87 -2.64
C VAL A 188 -5.53 -21.85 -2.63
N SER A 189 -6.73 -21.39 -2.30
CA SER A 189 -7.95 -22.19 -2.32
C SER A 189 -8.37 -22.55 -3.75
N LYS A 190 -8.34 -21.59 -4.69
CA LYS A 190 -8.68 -21.84 -6.11
C LYS A 190 -7.73 -22.81 -6.80
N THR A 191 -6.47 -22.86 -6.39
CA THR A 191 -5.51 -23.88 -6.83
C THR A 191 -5.95 -25.30 -6.45
N LYS A 192 -6.83 -25.45 -5.45
CA LYS A 192 -7.39 -26.74 -4.99
C LYS A 192 -8.64 -27.21 -5.77
N ILE A 193 -9.26 -26.37 -6.63
CA ILE A 193 -10.63 -26.63 -7.13
C ILE A 193 -10.66 -27.22 -8.56
N ASN A 194 -9.54 -27.26 -9.28
CA ASN A 194 -9.45 -27.91 -10.60
C ASN A 194 -8.76 -29.28 -10.51
N PHE A 195 -9.38 -30.22 -9.78
CA PHE A 195 -9.08 -31.65 -9.84
C PHE A 195 -10.11 -32.37 -10.70
#